data_AF-A0A7U9RHJ5-F1
#
_entry.id   AF-A0A7U9RHJ5-F1
#
_cell.length_a   1.000
_cell.length_b   1.000
_cell.length_c   1.000
_cell.angle_alpha   90.00
_cell.angle_beta   90.00
_cell.angle_gamma   90.00
#
_symmetry.space_group_name_H-M   'P 1'
#
loop_
_entity.id
_entity.type
_entity.pdbx_description
1 polymer ?
#
loop_
_entity_poly.entity_id
_entity_poly.type
_entity_poly.pdbx_seq_one_letter_code
_entity_poly.pdbx_strand_id
1 'polypeptide(L)'
;MKLSRYEQEVVINLNADEDEATIYTANPAWMRKMDTLHREFPEIIRLKSWTEVSKTYVLPKSLVRIGKPRTLSDAQIRHLQELQNKA
;
A
#
# COMPACT_ATOMS: atom_id res chain seq x y z
N MET A 1 -4.67 16.67 -12.15
CA MET A 1 -3.44 17.47 -11.85
C MET A 1 -2.21 16.59 -11.64
N LYS A 2 -0.97 17.08 -11.87
CA LYS A 2 0.28 16.33 -11.56
C LYS A 2 0.83 16.75 -10.21
N LEU A 3 0.59 15.92 -9.18
CA LEU A 3 1.11 16.15 -7.83
C LEU A 3 2.64 16.07 -7.79
N SER A 4 3.25 16.95 -7.00
CA SER A 4 4.66 16.87 -6.62
C SER A 4 4.94 15.57 -5.86
N ARG A 5 6.21 15.17 -5.78
CA ARG A 5 6.58 13.97 -5.01
C ARG A 5 6.23 14.08 -3.53
N TYR A 6 6.23 15.29 -2.99
CA TYR A 6 5.88 15.56 -1.61
C TYR A 6 4.38 15.34 -1.35
N GLU A 7 3.51 15.78 -2.28
CA GLU A 7 2.06 15.62 -2.18
C GLU A 7 1.58 14.18 -2.43
N GLN A 8 2.42 13.30 -2.99
CA GLN A 8 2.10 11.89 -3.25
C GLN A 8 2.25 11.03 -1.99
N GLU A 9 1.53 11.41 -0.93
CA GLU A 9 1.58 10.73 0.36
C GLU A 9 0.65 9.53 0.45
N VAL A 10 0.93 8.69 1.45
CA VAL A 10 0.08 7.58 1.87
C VAL A 10 0.01 7.63 3.40
N VAL A 11 -1.21 7.69 3.93
CA VAL A 11 -1.47 7.75 5.37
C VAL A 11 -2.30 6.55 5.76
N ILE A 12 -1.82 5.78 6.72
CA ILE A 12 -2.51 4.62 7.29
C ILE A 12 -2.90 4.96 8.72
N ASN A 13 -4.21 5.00 8.98
CA ASN A 13 -4.77 5.27 10.30
C ASN A 13 -5.31 3.98 10.94
N LEU A 14 -4.95 3.76 12.20
CA LEU A 14 -5.34 2.63 13.03
C LEU A 14 -5.88 3.17 14.36
N ASN A 15 -7.20 3.19 14.54
CA ASN A 15 -7.83 3.63 15.79
C ASN A 15 -8.02 2.44 16.74
N ALA A 16 -7.55 2.50 17.99
CA ALA A 16 -7.68 1.41 18.98
C ALA A 16 -9.12 0.86 19.15
N ASP A 17 -10.15 1.70 19.00
CA ASP A 17 -11.55 1.33 19.22
C ASP A 17 -12.23 0.67 18.00
N GLU A 18 -11.57 0.69 16.83
CA GLU A 18 -12.12 0.16 15.58
C GLU A 18 -11.35 -1.08 15.13
N ASP A 19 -11.99 -2.04 14.45
CA ASP A 19 -11.29 -3.22 13.89
C ASP A 19 -10.69 -2.97 12.49
N GLU A 20 -11.01 -1.82 11.91
CA GLU A 20 -10.64 -1.44 10.55
C GLU A 20 -9.55 -0.36 10.54
N ALA A 21 -8.76 -0.36 9.46
CA ALA A 21 -7.78 0.64 9.12
C ALA A 21 -8.34 1.53 8.01
N THR A 22 -8.04 2.82 8.06
CA THR A 22 -8.31 3.75 6.96
C THR A 22 -7.01 4.07 6.25
N ILE A 23 -6.95 3.87 4.94
CA ILE A 23 -5.78 4.18 4.10
C ILE A 23 -6.14 5.29 3.13
N TYR A 24 -5.56 6.47 3.34
CA TYR A 24 -5.57 7.56 2.38
C TYR A 24 -4.34 7.46 1.47
N THR A 25 -4.50 7.68 0.18
CA THR A 25 -3.39 7.76 -0.77
C THR A 25 -3.65 8.78 -1.87
N ALA A 26 -2.70 9.69 -2.04
CA ALA A 26 -2.55 10.54 -3.23
C ALA A 26 -1.41 10.04 -4.14
N ASN A 27 -0.76 8.93 -3.78
CA ASN A 27 0.31 8.31 -4.54
C ASN A 27 -0.25 7.43 -5.68
N PRO A 28 0.07 7.70 -6.97
CA PRO A 28 -0.47 6.94 -8.10
C PRO A 28 -0.12 5.44 -8.10
N ALA A 29 1.04 5.06 -7.59
CA ALA A 29 1.44 3.64 -7.52
C ALA A 29 0.61 2.89 -6.48
N TRP A 30 0.38 3.51 -5.32
CA TRP A 30 -0.49 2.96 -4.29
C TRP A 30 -1.96 2.95 -4.69
N MET A 31 -2.45 3.99 -5.38
CA MET A 31 -3.81 3.99 -5.91
C MET A 31 -4.05 2.79 -6.84
N ARG A 32 -3.16 2.55 -7.82
CA ARG A 32 -3.27 1.38 -8.70
C ARG A 32 -3.24 0.06 -7.93
N LYS A 33 -2.37 -0.07 -6.93
CA LYS A 33 -2.28 -1.27 -6.09
C LYS A 33 -3.59 -1.51 -5.33
N MET A 34 -4.11 -0.46 -4.68
CA MET A 34 -5.34 -0.54 -3.89
C MET A 34 -6.57 -0.75 -4.78
N ASP A 35 -6.62 -0.16 -5.97
CA ASP A 35 -7.69 -0.39 -6.95
C ASP A 35 -7.73 -1.85 -7.41
N THR A 36 -6.57 -2.45 -7.71
CA THR A 36 -6.50 -3.88 -8.05
C THR A 36 -6.99 -4.74 -6.89
N LEU A 37 -6.54 -4.45 -5.67
CA LEU A 37 -6.94 -5.19 -4.47
C LEU A 37 -8.43 -5.02 -4.14
N HIS A 38 -8.97 -3.82 -4.30
CA HIS A 38 -10.40 -3.55 -4.15
C HIS A 38 -11.22 -4.31 -5.19
N ARG A 39 -10.76 -4.38 -6.45
CA ARG A 39 -11.44 -5.13 -7.50
C ARG A 39 -11.43 -6.64 -7.25
N GLU A 40 -10.34 -7.18 -6.70
CA GLU A 40 -10.23 -8.61 -6.37
C GLU A 40 -10.99 -8.98 -5.09
N PHE A 41 -11.01 -8.07 -4.10
CA PHE A 41 -11.61 -8.32 -2.78
C PHE A 41 -12.48 -7.14 -2.33
N PRO A 42 -13.57 -6.82 -3.04
CA PRO A 42 -14.36 -5.60 -2.80
C PRO A 42 -15.02 -5.56 -1.42
N GLU A 43 -15.36 -6.73 -0.87
CA GLU A 43 -15.95 -6.85 0.47
C GLU A 43 -14.94 -6.61 1.62
N ILE A 44 -13.65 -6.88 1.37
CA ILE A 44 -12.59 -6.77 2.39
C ILE A 44 -11.89 -5.43 2.30
N ILE A 45 -11.57 -4.98 1.09
CA ILE A 45 -10.88 -3.72 0.82
C ILE A 45 -11.88 -2.82 0.13
N ARG A 46 -12.52 -1.95 0.92
CA ARG A 46 -13.64 -1.12 0.48
C ARG A 46 -13.16 0.29 0.14
N LEU A 47 -13.63 0.83 -0.99
CA LEU A 47 -13.41 2.23 -1.34
C LEU A 47 -14.39 3.11 -0.53
N LYS A 48 -13.88 3.98 0.34
CA LYS A 48 -14.68 4.86 1.20
C LYS A 48 -14.99 6.20 0.52
N SER A 49 -13.98 6.79 -0.13
CA SER A 49 -14.12 8.06 -0.84
C SER A 49 -13.00 8.24 -1.85
N TRP A 50 -13.23 9.09 -2.84
CA TRP A 50 -12.20 9.50 -3.80
C TRP A 50 -12.40 10.95 -4.22
N THR A 51 -11.31 11.55 -4.69
CA THR A 51 -11.26 12.86 -5.33
C THR A 51 -10.65 12.71 -6.72
N GLU A 52 -10.38 13.82 -7.41
CA GLU A 52 -9.63 13.79 -8.68
C GLU A 52 -8.22 13.20 -8.50
N VAL A 53 -7.59 13.39 -7.33
CA VAL A 53 -6.16 13.12 -7.12
C VAL A 53 -5.86 12.11 -6.02
N SER A 54 -6.86 11.70 -5.24
CA SER A 54 -6.65 10.83 -4.08
C SER A 54 -7.81 9.86 -3.84
N LYS A 55 -7.53 8.78 -3.11
CA LYS A 55 -8.51 7.76 -2.71
C LYS A 55 -8.32 7.37 -1.26
N THR A 56 -9.44 7.03 -0.61
CA THR A 56 -9.48 6.52 0.76
C THR A 56 -10.11 5.14 0.76
N TYR A 57 -9.41 4.17 1.33
CA TYR A 57 -9.84 2.77 1.46
C TYR A 57 -10.02 2.41 2.93
N VAL A 58 -10.87 1.41 3.17
CA VAL A 58 -11.10 0.81 4.49
C VAL A 58 -10.88 -0.69 4.36
N LEU A 59 -10.18 -1.26 5.33
CA LEU A 59 -9.89 -2.70 5.38
C LEU A 59 -9.57 -3.17 6.80
N PRO A 60 -9.69 -4.48 7.11
CA PRO A 60 -9.33 -5.01 8.43
C PRO A 60 -7.88 -4.72 8.80
N LYS A 61 -7.62 -4.30 10.05
CA LYS A 61 -6.27 -4.01 10.54
C LYS A 61 -5.29 -5.17 10.43
N SER A 62 -5.81 -6.41 10.45
CA SER A 62 -5.01 -7.63 10.31
C SER A 62 -4.21 -7.71 9.01
N LEU A 63 -4.59 -6.94 7.99
CA LEU A 63 -3.88 -6.84 6.71
C LEU A 63 -2.71 -5.83 6.76
N VAL A 64 -2.65 -4.96 7.77
CA VAL A 64 -1.55 -4.01 7.98
C VAL A 64 -0.47 -4.69 8.79
N ARG A 65 0.70 -4.91 8.18
CA ARG A 65 1.84 -5.56 8.83
C ARG A 65 3.02 -4.60 8.96
N ILE A 66 3.42 -4.34 10.20
CA ILE A 66 4.69 -3.65 10.51
C ILE A 66 5.70 -4.74 10.85
N GLY A 67 6.59 -5.03 9.90
CA GLY A 67 7.63 -6.06 10.04
C GLY A 67 8.98 -5.48 10.43
N LYS A 68 9.85 -6.31 11.01
CA LYS A 68 11.28 -5.99 11.14
C LYS A 68 11.88 -5.76 9.76
N PRO A 69 12.84 -4.83 9.61
CA PRO A 69 13.62 -4.72 8.38
C PRO A 69 14.15 -6.10 8.00
N ARG A 70 13.95 -6.51 6.75
CA ARG A 70 14.56 -7.74 6.26
C ARG A 70 16.06 -7.51 6.14
N THR A 71 16.84 -8.00 7.10
CA THR A 71 18.27 -8.27 6.89
C THR A 71 18.36 -9.49 5.99
N LEU A 72 18.47 -9.25 4.69
CA LEU A 72 18.73 -10.31 3.73
C LEU A 72 20.09 -10.92 4.06
N SER A 73 20.19 -12.25 4.06
CA SER A 73 21.51 -12.89 4.11
C SER A 73 22.28 -12.62 2.80
N ASP A 74 23.60 -12.69 2.83
CA ASP A 74 24.44 -12.49 1.64
C ASP A 74 24.05 -13.43 0.49
N ALA A 75 23.51 -14.62 0.80
CA ALA A 75 22.99 -15.55 -0.21
C ALA A 75 21.71 -15.02 -0.89
N GLN A 76 20.81 -14.39 -0.13
CA GLN A 76 19.58 -13.80 -0.66
C GLN A 76 19.86 -12.54 -1.48
N ILE A 77 20.85 -11.73 -1.08
CA ILE A 77 21.29 -10.55 -1.83
C ILE A 77 21.86 -10.98 -3.18
N ARG A 78 22.76 -11.97 -3.19
CA ARG A 78 23.34 -12.49 -4.45
C ARG A 78 22.28 -13.05 -5.39
N HIS A 79 21.33 -13.80 -4.88
CA HIS A 79 20.24 -14.34 -5.70
C HIS A 79 19.37 -13.24 -6.32
N LEU A 80 19.07 -12.16 -5.56
CA LEU A 80 18.33 -11.01 -6.09
C LEU A 80 19.12 -10.26 -7.18
N GLN A 81 20.43 -10.12 -7.02
CA GLN A 81 21.31 -9.52 -8.04
C GLN A 81 21.36 -10.36 -9.33
N GLU A 82 21.41 -11.70 -9.21
CA GLU A 82 21.37 -12.59 -10.37
C GLU A 82 20.07 -12.51 -11.15
N LEU A 83 18.93 -12.35 -10.45
CA LEU A 83 17.63 -12.16 -11.09
C LEU A 83 17.52 -10.81 -11.79
N GLN A 84 18.11 -9.75 -11.23
CA GLN A 84 18.12 -8.41 -11.84
C GLN A 84 19.03 -8.34 -13.07
N ASN A 85 20.14 -9.09 -13.10
CA ASN A 85 21.07 -9.11 -14.25
C ASN A 85 20.58 -9.99 -15.41
N LYS A 86 19.50 -10.76 -15.21
CA LYS A 86 18.89 -11.63 -16.23
C LYS A 86 17.65 -11.02 -16.91
N ALA A 87 17.20 -9.85 -16.47
CA ALA A 87 16.10 -9.09 -17.06
C ALA A 87 16.63 -7.97 -17.94
#